data_AF-A0A7W2FVA0-F1
#
_entry.id   AF-A0A7W2FVA0-F1
#
_cell.length_a   1.000
_cell.length_b   1.000
_cell.length_c   1.000
_cell.angle_alpha   90.00
_cell.angle_beta   90.00
_cell.angle_gamma   90.00
#
_symmetry.space_group_name_H-M   'P 1'
#
loop_
_entity.id
_entity.type
_entity.pdbx_description
1 polymer ?
#
loop_
_entity_poly.entity_id
_entity_poly.type
_entity_poly.pdbx_seq_one_letter_code
_entity_poly.pdbx_strand_id
1 'polypeptide(L)'
;HNLLLIIDNCFATPYLQNPIAFGADLVIHSATKLIDGQGRVLGGVTIGKSDLIREIYLFSRNTGPALSPFNAWVLSKSLETLSVRV
;
A
#
# COMPACT_ATOMS: atom_id res chain seq x y z
N HIS A 1 -7.66 -13.79 -20.81
CA HIS A 1 -6.38 -14.45 -20.46
C HIS A 1 -6.29 -14.92 -19.00
N ASN A 2 -7.23 -14.59 -18.10
CA ASN A 2 -7.23 -15.02 -16.68
C ASN A 2 -5.87 -14.77 -15.98
N LEU A 3 -5.33 -13.57 -16.17
CA LEU A 3 -4.07 -13.14 -15.58
C LEU A 3 -4.36 -12.15 -14.47
N LEU A 4 -3.57 -12.18 -13.40
CA LEU A 4 -3.59 -11.16 -12.36
C LEU A 4 -2.69 -9.99 -12.77
N LEU A 5 -3.25 -8.78 -12.80
CA LEU A 5 -2.50 -7.55 -13.01
C LEU A 5 -2.19 -6.89 -11.67
N ILE A 6 -0.90 -6.84 -11.32
CA ILE A 6 -0.39 -6.21 -10.10
C ILE A 6 0.41 -4.97 -10.49
N ILE A 7 0.09 -3.83 -9.89
CA ILE A 7 0.80 -2.56 -10.15
C ILE A 7 1.48 -2.08 -8.86
N ASP A 8 2.80 -1.92 -8.90
CA ASP A 8 3.52 -1.15 -7.89
C ASP A 8 3.33 0.35 -8.19
N ASN A 9 2.57 1.02 -7.32
CA ASN A 9 2.19 2.42 -7.47
C ASN A 9 2.97 3.34 -6.49
N CYS A 10 4.18 2.93 -6.10
CA CYS A 10 5.07 3.68 -5.20
C CYS A 10 5.31 5.14 -5.62
N PHE A 11 5.53 5.39 -6.92
CA PHE A 11 5.94 6.69 -7.42
C PHE A 11 4.78 7.65 -7.65
N ALA A 12 3.70 7.18 -8.27
CA ALA A 12 2.53 8.03 -8.50
C ALA A 12 1.77 8.32 -7.20
N THR A 13 1.86 7.43 -6.20
CA THR A 13 1.09 7.49 -4.94
C THR A 13 -0.42 7.32 -5.21
N PRO A 14 -1.25 7.04 -4.18
CA PRO A 14 -2.70 6.96 -4.41
C PRO A 14 -3.31 8.34 -4.73
N TYR A 15 -2.56 9.44 -4.57
CA TYR A 15 -3.04 10.79 -4.85
C TYR A 15 -3.05 11.12 -6.35
N LEU A 16 -1.99 10.74 -7.10
CA LEU A 16 -1.91 11.05 -8.54
C LEU A 16 -2.52 9.96 -9.43
N GLN A 17 -2.48 8.70 -8.99
CA GLN A 17 -2.98 7.59 -9.79
C GLN A 17 -3.64 6.53 -8.92
N ASN A 18 -4.81 6.06 -9.36
CA ASN A 18 -5.49 4.91 -8.78
C ASN A 18 -5.58 3.75 -9.80
N PRO A 19 -4.57 2.86 -9.86
CA PRO A 19 -4.52 1.79 -10.87
C PRO A 19 -5.71 0.82 -10.83
N ILE A 20 -6.39 0.69 -9.68
CA ILE A 20 -7.60 -0.13 -9.56
C ILE A 20 -8.70 0.36 -10.51
N ALA A 21 -8.82 1.68 -10.67
CA ALA A 21 -9.78 2.29 -11.61
C ALA A 21 -9.47 1.95 -13.08
N PHE A 22 -8.25 1.50 -13.37
CA PHE A 22 -7.79 1.12 -14.71
C PHE A 22 -7.70 -0.41 -14.91
N GLY A 23 -8.26 -1.19 -13.97
CA GLY A 23 -8.36 -2.65 -14.10
C GLY A 23 -7.22 -3.44 -13.45
N ALA A 24 -6.39 -2.83 -12.60
CA ALA A 24 -5.46 -3.59 -11.76
C ALA A 24 -6.22 -4.43 -10.73
N ASP A 25 -5.81 -5.68 -10.55
CA ASP A 25 -6.36 -6.58 -9.52
C ASP A 25 -5.79 -6.28 -8.14
N LEU A 26 -4.50 -5.93 -8.10
CA LEU A 26 -3.78 -5.55 -6.89
C LEU A 26 -2.91 -4.32 -7.15
N VAL A 27 -2.83 -3.45 -6.14
CA VAL A 27 -1.93 -2.30 -6.10
C VAL A 27 -1.06 -2.38 -4.86
N ILE A 28 0.24 -2.22 -5.04
CA ILE A 28 1.22 -2.26 -3.97
C ILE A 28 1.83 -0.87 -3.81
N HIS A 29 2.03 -0.46 -2.57
CA HIS A 29 2.78 0.73 -2.20
C HIS A 29 3.85 0.41 -1.17
N SER A 30 5.05 0.94 -1.38
CA SER A 30 6.04 1.13 -0.33
C SER A 30 5.66 2.37 0.46
N ALA A 31 5.12 2.14 1.66
CA ALA A 31 4.68 3.22 2.54
C ALA A 31 5.86 4.06 3.05
N THR A 32 7.07 3.49 3.04
CA THR A 32 8.35 4.18 3.33
C THR A 32 8.59 5.43 2.51
N LYS A 33 8.09 5.48 1.27
CA LYS A 33 8.41 6.55 0.32
C LYS A 33 7.51 7.77 0.55
N LEU A 34 6.75 8.17 -0.47
CA LEU A 34 5.92 9.37 -0.43
C LEU A 34 4.74 9.27 0.53
N ILE A 35 4.34 8.06 0.96
CA ILE A 35 3.29 7.90 1.99
C ILE A 35 3.80 8.41 3.34
N ASP A 36 4.94 7.95 3.85
CA ASP A 36 5.58 8.54 5.03
C ASP A 36 6.06 9.98 4.74
N GLY A 37 6.76 10.16 3.63
CA GLY A 37 7.24 11.46 3.13
C GLY A 37 8.36 12.10 3.95
N GLN A 38 8.81 11.47 5.05
CA GLN A 38 9.76 12.06 5.99
C GLN A 38 10.92 11.12 6.38
N GLY A 39 10.94 9.89 5.86
CA GLY A 39 11.98 8.89 6.14
C GLY A 39 11.96 8.29 7.55
N ARG A 40 10.82 8.29 8.24
CA ARG A 40 10.73 7.94 9.69
C ARG A 40 10.47 6.48 9.96
N VAL A 41 9.65 5.83 9.13
CA VAL A 41 9.19 4.46 9.33
C VAL A 41 9.17 3.66 8.03
N LEU A 42 9.30 2.35 8.15
CA LEU A 42 9.12 1.42 7.04
C LEU A 42 7.73 0.79 7.08
N GLY A 43 7.16 0.59 5.90
CA GLY A 43 5.89 -0.11 5.75
C GLY A 43 5.56 -0.44 4.30
N GLY A 44 4.67 -1.41 4.12
CA GLY A 44 4.09 -1.78 2.84
C GLY A 44 2.58 -1.80 2.94
N VAL A 45 1.89 -1.49 1.84
CA VAL A 45 0.44 -1.58 1.73
C VAL A 45 0.11 -2.32 0.44
N THR A 46 -0.80 -3.28 0.54
CA THR A 46 -1.39 -3.98 -0.62
C THR A 46 -2.89 -3.75 -0.60
N ILE A 47 -3.45 -3.28 -1.71
CA ILE A 47 -4.88 -3.00 -1.90
C ILE A 47 -5.38 -3.81 -3.09
N GLY A 48 -6.60 -4.35 -3.01
CA GLY A 48 -7.26 -5.02 -4.11
C GLY A 48 -8.52 -5.75 -3.68
N LYS A 49 -8.95 -6.72 -4.50
CA LYS A 49 -10.18 -7.50 -4.26
C LYS A 49 -10.08 -8.33 -2.96
N SER A 50 -11.20 -8.44 -2.25
CA SER A 50 -11.24 -9.04 -0.89
C SER A 50 -10.79 -10.49 -0.84
N ASP A 51 -11.06 -11.28 -1.88
CA ASP A 51 -10.62 -12.67 -2.04
C ASP A 51 -9.09 -12.77 -2.17
N LEU A 52 -8.47 -11.92 -3.00
CA LEU A 52 -7.00 -11.87 -3.12
C LEU A 52 -6.34 -11.35 -1.83
N ILE A 53 -6.91 -10.31 -1.20
CA ILE A 53 -6.41 -9.80 0.07
C ILE A 53 -6.53 -10.84 1.18
N ARG A 54 -7.56 -11.69 1.15
CA ARG A 54 -7.74 -12.78 2.12
C ARG A 54 -6.62 -13.81 2.02
N GLU A 55 -6.24 -14.22 0.81
CA GLU A 55 -5.09 -15.12 0.58
C GLU A 55 -3.79 -14.51 1.14
N ILE A 56 -3.52 -13.24 0.82
CA ILE A 56 -2.33 -12.52 1.29
C ILE A 56 -2.34 -12.40 2.82
N TYR A 57 -3.48 -12.06 3.41
CA TYR A 57 -3.63 -11.97 4.86
C TYR A 57 -3.34 -13.30 5.56
N LEU A 58 -3.84 -14.42 5.01
CA LEU A 58 -3.58 -15.75 5.55
C LEU A 58 -2.09 -16.10 5.49
N PHE A 59 -1.43 -15.78 4.38
CA PHE A 59 0.02 -15.92 4.26
C PHE A 59 0.76 -15.07 5.29
N SER A 60 0.42 -13.79 5.43
CA SER A 60 1.06 -12.88 6.38
C SER A 60 0.84 -13.30 7.84
N ARG A 61 -0.35 -13.82 8.17
CA ARG A 61 -0.66 -14.34 9.51
C ARG A 61 0.24 -15.52 9.88
N ASN A 62 0.57 -16.36 8.91
CA ASN A 62 1.38 -17.56 9.13
C ASN A 62 2.90 -17.28 9.08
N THR A 63 3.33 -16.26 8.33
CA THR A 63 4.76 -15.97 8.09
C THR A 63 5.30 -14.79 8.91
N GLY A 64 4.43 -13.99 9.52
CA GLY A 64 4.81 -12.89 10.40
C GLY A 64 5.10 -11.49 9.82
N PRO A 65 4.95 -11.16 8.52
CA PRO A 65 5.07 -9.78 8.05
C PRO A 65 3.87 -8.95 8.53
N ALA A 66 3.98 -8.46 9.76
CA ALA A 66 3.00 -7.60 10.42
C ALA A 66 3.61 -6.22 10.70
N LEU A 67 2.85 -5.18 10.41
CA LEU A 67 3.26 -3.80 10.66
C LEU A 67 3.09 -3.46 12.14
N SER A 68 4.10 -2.82 12.74
CA SER A 68 3.98 -2.25 14.09
C SER A 68 2.81 -1.26 14.15
N PRO A 69 1.93 -1.32 15.18
CA PRO A 69 0.85 -0.34 15.35
C PRO A 69 1.35 1.11 15.40
N PHE A 70 2.55 1.33 15.96
CA PHE A 70 3.16 2.65 15.98
C PHE A 70 3.55 3.12 14.57
N ASN A 71 4.18 2.25 13.76
CA ASN A 71 4.49 2.58 12.37
C ASN A 71 3.22 2.84 11.56
N ALA A 72 2.16 2.06 11.77
CA ALA A 72 0.87 2.27 11.13
C ALA A 72 0.29 3.66 11.48
N TRP A 73 0.36 4.07 12.74
CA TRP A 73 -0.07 5.39 13.17
C TRP A 73 0.75 6.52 12.54
N VAL A 74 2.09 6.39 12.52
CA VAL A 74 2.99 7.37 11.87
C VAL A 74 2.64 7.54 10.39
N LEU A 75 2.45 6.44 9.66
CA LEU A 75 2.04 6.46 8.26
C LEU A 75 0.67 7.10 8.07
N SER A 76 -0.32 6.76 8.91
CA SER A 76 -1.65 7.37 8.89
C SER A 76 -1.58 8.88 9.10
N LYS A 77 -0.68 9.37 9.95
CA LYS A 77 -0.47 10.81 10.17
C LYS A 77 0.19 11.50 8.99
N SER A 78 1.12 10.85 8.30
CA SER A 78 1.71 11.42 7.08
C SER A 78 0.70 11.65 5.97
N LEU A 79 -0.36 10.83 5.89
CA LEU A 79 -1.39 10.96 4.85
C LEU A 79 -2.13 12.30 4.92
N GLU A 80 -2.25 12.92 6.09
CA GLU A 80 -2.92 14.23 6.28
C GLU A 80 -2.25 15.35 5.46
N THR A 81 -0.97 15.19 5.12
CA THR A 81 -0.19 16.16 4.32
C THR A 81 0.18 15.65 2.93
N LEU A 82 -0.32 14.47 2.51
CA LEU A 82 0.08 13.86 1.25
C LEU A 82 -0.22 14.76 0.04
N SER A 83 -1.40 15.39 0.02
CA SER A 83 -1.87 16.24 -1.08
C SER A 83 -1.07 17.52 -1.30
N VAL A 84 -0.34 18.00 -0.28
CA VAL A 84 0.51 19.19 -0.38
C VAL A 84 1.99 18.84 -0.56
N ARG A 85 2.35 17.55 -0.44
CA ARG A 85 3.70 17.03 -0.65
C ARG A 85 3.91 16.42 -2.03
N VAL A 86 2.82 16.16 -2.76
CA VAL A 86 2.79 15.46 -4.06
C VAL A 86 2.03 16.30 -5.07
#